data_AF-A0A6J7ZM59-F1
#
_entry.id   AF-A0A6J7ZM59-F1
#
_cell.length_a   1.000
_cell.length_b   1.000
_cell.length_c   1.000
_cell.angle_alpha   90.00
_cell.angle_beta   90.00
_cell.angle_gamma   90.00
#
_symmetry.space_group_name_H-M   'P 1'
#
loop_
_entity.id
_entity.type
_entity.pdbx_description
1 polymer ?
#
loop_
_entity_poly.entity_id
_entity_poly.type
_entity_poly.pdbx_seq_one_letter_code
_entity_poly.pdbx_strand_id
1 'polypeptide(L)'
;MAFTSSNNIQLVFVNLPITDDYLDSVRWSYEVEFNRQMKQLSQEYSFIFINLSEKVLRQYQYFVDPSHLNRYGASLVAREIATNPTIPWPSVR
;
A
#
# COMPACT_ATOMS: atom_id res chain seq x y z
N MET A 1 4.73 -15.89 -2.81
CA MET A 1 6.21 -15.80 -2.77
C MET A 1 6.89 -16.72 -3.76
N ALA A 2 6.60 -18.03 -3.79
CA ALA A 2 7.27 -18.98 -4.68
C ALA A 2 7.39 -18.50 -6.15
N PHE A 3 6.30 -18.00 -6.75
CA PHE A 3 6.32 -17.49 -8.13
C PHE A 3 7.25 -16.28 -8.33
N THR A 4 7.19 -15.28 -7.44
CA THR A 4 8.02 -14.08 -7.58
C THR A 4 9.50 -14.41 -7.34
N SER A 5 9.78 -15.25 -6.35
CA SER A 5 11.14 -15.71 -6.04
C SER A 5 11.75 -16.55 -7.17
N SER A 6 10.99 -17.48 -7.77
CA SER A 6 11.50 -18.31 -8.87
C SER A 6 11.75 -17.53 -10.17
N ASN A 7 11.15 -16.35 -10.31
CA ASN A 7 11.28 -15.49 -11.47
C ASN A 7 12.14 -14.24 -11.21
N ASN A 8 12.83 -14.14 -10.07
CA ASN A 8 13.62 -12.97 -9.68
C ASN A 8 12.84 -11.64 -9.72
N ILE A 9 11.55 -11.68 -9.35
CA ILE A 9 10.69 -10.50 -9.27
C ILE A 9 10.73 -9.96 -7.84
N GLN A 10 11.23 -8.74 -7.65
CA GLN A 10 11.10 -8.04 -6.38
C GLN A 10 9.63 -7.68 -6.15
N LEU A 11 8.99 -8.35 -5.19
CA LEU A 11 7.62 -8.03 -4.82
C LEU A 11 7.59 -6.78 -3.94
N VAL A 12 6.74 -5.83 -4.33
CA VAL A 12 6.33 -4.68 -3.52
C VAL A 12 4.83 -4.81 -3.26
N PHE A 13 4.44 -4.93 -1.99
CA PHE A 13 3.06 -4.96 -1.57
C PHE A 13 2.67 -3.60 -1.00
N VAL A 14 1.65 -2.97 -1.57
CA VAL A 14 1.18 -1.65 -1.15
C VAL A 14 -0.20 -1.79 -0.51
N ASN A 15 -0.31 -1.42 0.76
CA ASN A 15 -1.60 -1.30 1.43
C ASN A 15 -2.20 0.07 1.09
N LEU A 16 -3.36 0.07 0.43
CA LEU A 16 -3.97 1.28 -0.11
C LEU A 16 -4.84 2.00 0.95
N PRO A 17 -5.00 3.32 0.81
CA PRO A 17 -5.93 4.07 1.64
C PRO A 17 -7.38 3.73 1.32
N ILE A 18 -8.21 3.88 2.34
CA ILE A 18 -9.67 3.80 2.29
C ILE A 18 -10.22 5.06 2.98
N THR A 19 -11.49 5.37 2.75
CA THR A 19 -12.11 6.58 3.33
C THR A 19 -12.23 6.48 4.85
N ASP A 20 -12.16 7.62 5.55
CA ASP A 20 -12.32 7.65 7.02
C ASP A 20 -13.69 7.12 7.46
N ASP A 21 -14.75 7.40 6.70
CA ASP A 21 -16.10 6.90 6.98
C ASP A 21 -16.18 5.37 6.88
N TYR A 22 -15.36 4.75 6.03
CA TYR A 22 -15.26 3.31 5.94
C TYR A 22 -14.32 2.72 7.00
N LEU A 23 -13.27 3.45 7.37
CA LEU A 23 -12.28 3.04 8.36
C LEU A 23 -12.71 3.44 9.77
N ASP A 24 -13.86 2.92 10.19
CA ASP A 24 -14.35 3.08 11.55
C ASP A 24 -13.38 2.50 12.61
N SER A 25 -13.65 2.75 13.89
CA SER A 25 -12.78 2.32 14.99
C SER A 25 -12.57 0.81 15.06
N VAL A 26 -13.55 0.00 14.65
CA VAL A 26 -13.43 -1.47 14.64
C VAL A 26 -12.50 -1.87 13.51
N ARG A 27 -12.75 -1.40 12.29
CA ARG A 27 -11.89 -1.67 11.12
C ARG A 27 -10.48 -1.15 11.31
N TRP A 28 -10.32 -0.01 11.98
CA TRP A 28 -9.01 0.53 12.33
C TRP A 28 -8.21 -0.41 13.23
N SER A 29 -8.85 -1.08 14.18
CA SER A 29 -8.16 -2.04 15.05
C SER A 29 -7.60 -3.24 14.27
N TYR A 30 -8.36 -3.73 13.28
CA TYR A 30 -7.91 -4.78 12.36
C TYR A 30 -6.86 -4.27 11.37
N GLU A 31 -6.95 -3.03 10.92
CA GLU A 31 -5.95 -2.39 10.06
C GLU A 31 -4.58 -2.29 10.77
N VAL A 32 -4.58 -1.96 12.07
CA VAL A 32 -3.36 -1.98 12.90
C VAL A 32 -2.78 -3.40 13.01
N GLU A 33 -3.63 -4.41 13.21
CA GLU A 33 -3.20 -5.80 13.26
C GLU A 33 -2.63 -6.27 11.91
N PHE A 34 -3.34 -5.99 10.81
CA PHE A 34 -2.90 -6.28 9.45
C PHE A 34 -1.54 -5.66 9.16
N ASN A 35 -1.34 -4.38 9.47
CA ASN A 35 -0.06 -3.71 9.27
C ASN A 35 1.08 -4.34 10.08
N ARG A 36 0.81 -4.81 11.30
CA ARG A 36 1.81 -5.52 12.12
C ARG A 36 2.19 -6.86 11.48
N GLN A 37 1.20 -7.65 11.07
CA GLN A 37 1.42 -8.95 10.43
C GLN A 37 2.16 -8.80 9.09
N MET A 38 1.74 -7.85 8.25
CA MET A 38 2.40 -7.61 6.96
C MET A 38 3.85 -7.16 7.10
N LYS A 39 4.18 -6.37 8.13
CA LYS A 39 5.58 -6.04 8.45
C LYS A 39 6.39 -7.28 8.81
N GLN A 40 5.86 -8.17 9.66
CA GLN A 40 6.53 -9.43 10.02
C GLN A 40 6.74 -10.32 8.79
N LEU A 41 5.68 -10.53 7.99
CA LEU A 41 5.74 -11.32 6.77
C LEU A 41 6.71 -10.71 5.74
N SER A 42 6.79 -9.38 5.64
CA SER A 42 7.70 -8.72 4.70
C SER A 42 9.16 -9.04 4.99
N GLN A 43 9.51 -9.19 6.28
CA GLN A 43 10.85 -9.57 6.72
C GLN A 43 11.09 -11.07 6.49
N GLU A 44 10.13 -11.91 6.88
CA GLU A 44 10.23 -13.38 6.73
C GLU A 44 10.39 -13.79 5.27
N TYR A 45 9.63 -13.16 4.37
CA TYR A 45 9.57 -13.52 2.95
C TYR A 45 10.34 -12.57 2.03
N SER A 46 11.02 -11.56 2.58
CA SER A 46 11.84 -10.61 1.83
C SER A 46 11.10 -9.85 0.71
N PHE A 47 9.84 -9.48 0.93
CA PHE A 47 9.14 -8.51 0.07
C PHE A 47 9.15 -7.12 0.71
N ILE A 48 8.94 -6.08 -0.10
CA ILE A 48 8.84 -4.71 0.40
C ILE A 48 7.38 -4.43 0.74
N PHE A 49 7.09 -4.06 1.98
CA PHE A 49 5.75 -3.61 2.38
C PHE A 49 5.70 -2.10 2.52
N ILE A 50 4.75 -1.46 1.84
CA ILE A 50 4.50 -0.02 1.92
C ILE A 50 3.07 0.17 2.43
N ASN A 51 2.94 0.77 3.60
CA ASN A 51 1.63 1.16 4.11
C ASN A 51 1.28 2.59 3.69
N LEU A 52 0.21 2.75 2.93
CA LEU A 52 -0.38 4.05 2.58
C LEU A 52 -1.76 4.26 3.22
N SER A 53 -2.25 3.30 4.04
CA SER A 53 -3.60 3.38 4.61
C SER A 53 -3.81 4.59 5.52
N GLU A 54 -2.73 5.11 6.10
CA GLU A 54 -2.79 6.22 7.05
C GLU A 54 -2.58 7.60 6.40
N LYS A 55 -2.12 7.66 5.13
CA LYS A 55 -1.75 8.92 4.45
C LYS A 55 -2.99 9.71 3.97
N VAL A 56 -2.74 10.97 3.57
CA VAL A 56 -3.62 12.12 3.16
C VAL A 56 -4.82 11.82 2.23
N LEU A 57 -5.02 10.56 1.82
CA LEU A 57 -6.09 10.09 0.96
C LEU A 57 -7.27 9.50 1.74
N ARG A 58 -7.80 10.25 2.70
CA ARG A 58 -8.98 9.82 3.48
C ARG A 58 -10.28 10.49 3.03
N GLN A 59 -10.17 11.55 2.23
CA GLN A 59 -11.29 12.33 1.72
C GLN A 59 -11.98 11.60 0.57
N TYR A 60 -13.31 11.52 0.62
CA TYR A 60 -14.14 10.83 -0.37
C TYR A 60 -13.89 11.28 -1.83
N GLN A 61 -13.43 12.53 -2.04
CA GLN A 61 -13.11 13.06 -3.37
C GLN A 61 -12.03 12.27 -4.14
N TYR A 62 -11.26 11.42 -3.45
CA TYR A 62 -10.24 10.56 -4.06
C TYR A 62 -10.73 9.15 -4.39
N PHE A 63 -12.02 8.89 -4.17
CA PHE A 63 -12.62 7.57 -4.25
C PHE A 63 -13.81 7.53 -5.21
N VAL A 64 -14.09 6.34 -5.75
CA VAL A 64 -15.32 6.02 -6.50
C VAL A 64 -16.38 5.47 -5.53
N ASP A 65 -15.91 4.71 -4.54
CA ASP A 65 -16.69 4.20 -3.42
C ASP A 65 -15.78 4.16 -2.17
N PRO A 66 -16.29 3.91 -0.96
CA PRO A 66 -15.50 4.05 0.27
C PRO A 66 -14.19 3.24 0.34
N SER A 67 -14.00 2.25 -0.54
CA SER A 67 -12.82 1.37 -0.61
C SER A 67 -11.98 1.49 -1.90
N HIS A 68 -12.54 2.00 -3.00
CA HIS A 68 -11.86 2.03 -4.30
C HIS A 68 -11.51 3.46 -4.74
N LEU A 69 -10.23 3.68 -5.09
CA LEU A 69 -9.73 4.96 -5.57
C LEU A 69 -10.36 5.35 -6.92
N ASN A 70 -10.62 6.64 -7.09
CA ASN A 70 -10.90 7.22 -8.40
C ASN A 70 -9.59 7.68 -9.08
N ARG A 71 -9.70 8.28 -10.27
CA ARG A 71 -8.52 8.75 -11.03
C ARG A 71 -7.62 9.70 -10.25
N TYR A 72 -8.18 10.53 -9.37
CA TYR A 72 -7.43 11.50 -8.59
C TYR A 72 -6.67 10.81 -7.46
N GLY A 73 -7.34 9.92 -6.71
CA GLY A 73 -6.69 9.10 -5.69
C GLY A 73 -5.59 8.21 -6.27
N ALA A 74 -5.87 7.55 -7.39
CA ALA A 74 -4.89 6.73 -8.10
C ALA A 74 -3.66 7.53 -8.55
N SER A 75 -3.85 8.78 -9.03
CA SER A 75 -2.73 9.64 -9.43
C SER A 75 -1.80 10.01 -8.26
N LEU A 76 -2.36 10.21 -7.07
CA LEU A 76 -1.61 10.52 -5.86
C LEU A 76 -0.88 9.29 -5.33
N VAL A 77 -1.56 8.13 -5.27
CA VAL A 77 -0.91 6.85 -4.92
C VAL A 77 0.22 6.52 -5.88
N ALA A 78 0.00 6.66 -7.19
CA ALA A 78 1.03 6.39 -8.19
C ALA A 78 2.27 7.28 -7.98
N ARG A 79 2.08 8.57 -7.65
CA ARG A 79 3.17 9.49 -7.34
C ARG A 79 3.93 9.06 -6.09
N GLU A 80 3.22 8.74 -5.00
CA GLU A 80 3.81 8.26 -3.75
C GLU A 80 4.65 7.00 -3.96
N ILE A 81 4.15 6.04 -4.73
CA ILE A 81 4.88 4.81 -5.09
C ILE A 81 6.12 5.16 -5.91
N ALA A 82 5.98 5.95 -6.98
CA ALA A 82 7.09 6.30 -7.87
C ALA A 82 8.21 7.07 -7.16
N THR A 83 7.88 7.88 -6.16
CA THR A 83 8.88 8.66 -5.40
C THR A 83 9.38 7.96 -4.13
N ASN A 84 8.86 6.77 -3.79
CA ASN A 84 9.25 6.09 -2.56
C ASN A 84 10.68 5.51 -2.68
N PRO A 85 11.65 5.98 -1.88
CA PRO A 85 13.04 5.53 -1.96
C PRO A 85 13.26 4.10 -1.42
N THR A 86 12.27 3.49 -0.75
CA THR A 86 12.38 2.09 -0.32
C THR A 86 12.21 1.11 -1.46
N ILE A 87 11.62 1.54 -2.58
CA ILE A 87 11.52 0.72 -3.79
C ILE A 87 12.82 0.89 -4.59
N PRO A 88 13.53 -0.21 -4.92
CA PRO A 88 14.76 -0.17 -5.69
C PRO A 88 14.44 0.06 -7.18
N TRP A 89 13.94 1.24 -7.51
CA TRP A 89 13.68 1.61 -8.90
C TRP A 89 14.95 1.49 -9.72
N PRO A 90 14.89 0.91 -10.93
CA PRO A 90 16.03 0.88 -11.82
C PRO A 90 16.43 2.32 -12.15
N SER A 91 17.69 2.66 -11.89
CA SER A 91 18.24 3.91 -12.41
C SER A 91 18.33 3.81 -13.93
N VAL A 92 17.82 4.82 -14.62
CA VAL A 92 18.10 4.98 -16.04
C VAL A 92 19.60 5.22 -16.15
N ARG A 93 20.31 4.28 -16.76
CA ARG A 93 21.71 4.47 -17.18
C ARG A 93 21.76 5.25 -18.47
#